data_AF-A0A6G1RTB8-F1
#
_entry.id   AF-A0A6G1RTB8-F1
#
_cell.length_a   1.000
_cell.length_b   1.000
_cell.length_c   1.000
_cell.angle_alpha   90.00
_cell.angle_beta   90.00
_cell.angle_gamma   90.00
#
_symmetry.space_group_name_H-M   'P 1'
#
loop_
_entity.id
_entity.type
_entity.pdbx_description
1 polymer ?
#
loop_
_entity_poly.entity_id
_entity_poly.type
_entity_poly.pdbx_seq_one_letter_code
_entity_poly.pdbx_strand_id
1 'polypeptide(L)'
;YWVAPSSYLGDRVSSYGGHLRYELHSDPRRGDVFIPMESRPDVILKGNQMTIMFLEGAYPSPGEVHEGQLQLVEGNFRHTETHNPVSREELMMVLANLEQLQIRAFFSQLSSSVSLRRVVLEMATDTATGIRASNVELCFCPANYQGDSCQECAPGYYRDTKGLFLGKCIPCHCNGHSDQCLPGSGICLNCQHNTEGDHCERCRDGYVGSHSAEEPLQCVGCPCPLSVASNNFAVGCVNKGSNMQCLCKPGYTGPNCERCAP
;
A
#
# COMPACT_ATOMS: atom_id res chain seq x y z
N TYR A 1 -24.66 -3.29 5.14
CA TYR A 1 -23.57 -4.00 4.47
C TYR A 1 -22.62 -4.52 5.53
N TRP A 2 -22.04 -5.70 5.28
CA TRP A 2 -20.88 -6.21 5.99
C TRP A 2 -19.64 -5.59 5.35
N VAL A 3 -18.77 -4.99 6.16
CA VAL A 3 -17.51 -4.39 5.69
C VAL A 3 -16.38 -5.36 6.02
N ALA A 4 -15.57 -5.70 5.02
CA ALA A 4 -14.48 -6.64 5.22
C ALA A 4 -13.38 -6.06 6.12
N PRO A 5 -12.72 -6.88 6.95
CA PRO A 5 -11.57 -6.46 7.73
C PRO A 5 -10.33 -6.26 6.83
N SER A 6 -9.28 -5.63 7.39
CA SER A 6 -8.04 -5.32 6.66
C SER A 6 -7.35 -6.53 6.01
N SER A 7 -7.59 -7.74 6.51
CA SER A 7 -7.06 -8.97 5.92
C SER A 7 -7.57 -9.27 4.51
N TYR A 8 -8.63 -8.60 4.05
CA TYR A 8 -9.18 -8.69 2.68
C TYR A 8 -8.83 -7.49 1.79
N LEU A 9 -8.13 -6.49 2.34
CA LEU A 9 -7.86 -5.20 1.69
C LEU A 9 -6.39 -5.12 1.22
N GLY A 10 -6.01 -4.04 0.53
CA GLY A 10 -4.66 -3.84 -0.03
C GLY A 10 -4.51 -4.41 -1.44
N ASP A 11 -3.31 -4.85 -1.81
CA ASP A 11 -3.08 -5.49 -3.12
C ASP A 11 -3.76 -6.86 -3.17
N ARG A 12 -4.73 -6.98 -4.08
CA ARG A 12 -5.52 -8.18 -4.38
C ARG A 12 -5.50 -8.50 -5.87
N VAL A 13 -4.51 -8.04 -6.63
CA VAL A 13 -4.39 -8.35 -8.06
C VAL A 13 -4.31 -9.87 -8.30
N SER A 14 -3.67 -10.61 -7.39
CA SER A 14 -3.60 -12.08 -7.44
C SER A 14 -4.96 -12.79 -7.25
N SER A 15 -6.04 -12.06 -6.91
CA SER A 15 -7.41 -12.58 -6.88
C SER A 15 -8.14 -12.49 -8.21
N TYR A 16 -7.56 -11.80 -9.22
CA TYR A 16 -8.17 -11.62 -10.53
C TYR A 16 -8.48 -12.99 -11.18
N GLY A 17 -9.73 -13.14 -11.62
CA GLY A 17 -10.27 -14.38 -12.17
C GLY A 17 -10.61 -15.48 -11.15
N GLY A 18 -10.27 -15.30 -9.87
CA GLY A 18 -10.71 -16.13 -8.74
C GLY A 18 -12.12 -15.78 -8.27
N HIS A 19 -12.56 -16.40 -7.17
CA HIS A 19 -13.90 -16.18 -6.60
C HIS A 19 -13.90 -15.55 -5.22
N LEU A 20 -14.84 -14.63 -5.00
CA LEU A 20 -15.36 -14.28 -3.69
C LEU A 20 -16.55 -15.19 -3.40
N ARG A 21 -16.43 -16.06 -2.40
CA ARG A 21 -17.50 -16.94 -1.91
C ARG A 21 -17.97 -16.52 -0.54
N TYR A 22 -19.27 -16.59 -0.29
CA TYR A 22 -19.86 -16.30 1.02
C TYR A 22 -21.23 -16.94 1.19
N GLU A 23 -21.64 -17.12 2.44
CA GLU A 23 -22.97 -17.61 2.80
C GLU A 23 -23.74 -16.54 3.58
N LEU A 24 -24.90 -16.14 3.06
CA LEU A 24 -25.84 -15.27 3.77
C LEU A 24 -26.99 -16.11 4.32
N HIS A 25 -27.24 -15.95 5.61
CA HIS A 25 -28.40 -16.52 6.28
C HIS A 25 -29.32 -15.41 6.77
N SER A 26 -30.62 -15.59 6.58
CA SER A 26 -31.65 -14.73 7.17
C SER A 26 -32.68 -15.59 7.88
N ASP A 27 -33.18 -15.10 9.01
CA ASP A 27 -34.31 -15.71 9.72
C ASP A 27 -35.60 -14.92 9.40
N PRO A 28 -36.43 -15.41 8.45
CA PRO A 28 -37.60 -14.68 7.98
C PRO A 28 -38.73 -14.68 9.02
N ARG A 29 -39.51 -13.60 9.06
CA ARG A 29 -40.76 -13.58 9.85
C ARG A 29 -41.94 -14.13 9.05
N ARG A 30 -43.03 -14.54 9.72
CA ARG A 30 -44.27 -14.93 9.02
C ARG A 30 -44.78 -13.78 8.15
N GLY A 31 -45.06 -14.06 6.88
CA GLY A 31 -45.51 -13.06 5.91
C GLY A 31 -44.38 -12.30 5.21
N ASP A 32 -43.13 -12.73 5.41
CA ASP A 32 -41.99 -12.20 4.67
C ASP A 32 -42.06 -12.63 3.20
N VAL A 33 -42.25 -11.66 2.33
CA VAL A 33 -42.30 -11.84 0.89
C VAL A 33 -41.03 -11.22 0.32
N PHE A 34 -40.29 -11.98 -0.47
CA PHE A 34 -39.19 -11.42 -1.26
C PHE A 34 -39.77 -10.52 -2.35
N ILE A 35 -39.79 -9.22 -2.08
CA ILE A 35 -40.03 -8.19 -3.09
C ILE A 35 -38.64 -7.66 -3.45
N PRO A 36 -38.17 -7.75 -4.71
CA PRO A 36 -36.92 -7.14 -5.13
C PRO A 36 -37.03 -5.62 -4.94
N MET A 37 -36.66 -5.17 -3.74
CA MET A 37 -36.71 -3.76 -3.37
C MET A 37 -35.40 -3.14 -3.80
N GLU A 38 -35.47 -2.37 -4.89
CA GLU A 38 -34.39 -1.60 -5.51
C GLU A 38 -33.18 -2.45 -5.96
N SER A 39 -32.70 -2.17 -7.18
CA SER A 39 -31.44 -2.74 -7.71
C SER A 39 -30.25 -2.18 -6.93
N ARG A 40 -30.07 -2.65 -5.70
CA ARG A 40 -28.94 -2.28 -4.84
C ARG A 40 -27.79 -3.27 -5.04
N PRO A 41 -26.54 -2.80 -5.03
CA PRO A 41 -25.35 -3.65 -5.11
C PRO A 41 -25.35 -4.78 -4.07
N ASP A 42 -24.96 -5.97 -4.49
CA ASP A 42 -24.72 -7.10 -3.60
C ASP A 42 -23.29 -7.12 -3.10
N VAL A 43 -22.35 -6.80 -3.98
CA VAL A 43 -20.94 -6.61 -3.62
C VAL A 43 -20.48 -5.24 -4.13
N ILE A 44 -19.79 -4.49 -3.28
CA ILE A 44 -19.17 -3.22 -3.64
C ILE A 44 -17.67 -3.34 -3.38
N LEU A 45 -16.88 -3.01 -4.39
CA LEU A 45 -15.43 -2.88 -4.30
C LEU A 45 -15.07 -1.41 -4.52
N LYS A 46 -14.21 -0.88 -3.66
CA LYS A 46 -13.69 0.48 -3.77
C LYS A 46 -12.17 0.45 -3.68
N GLY A 47 -11.51 1.17 -4.57
CA GLY A 47 -10.07 1.31 -4.58
C GLY A 47 -9.63 2.33 -5.62
N ASN A 48 -8.57 3.09 -5.32
CA ASN A 48 -7.99 4.05 -6.26
C ASN A 48 -9.02 5.03 -6.84
N GLN A 49 -9.89 5.57 -5.97
CA GLN A 49 -10.96 6.52 -6.31
C GLN A 49 -12.09 5.96 -7.22
N MET A 50 -12.08 4.66 -7.52
CA MET A 50 -13.17 3.98 -8.24
C MET A 50 -14.04 3.19 -7.28
N THR A 51 -15.33 3.16 -7.56
CA THR A 51 -16.30 2.33 -6.85
C THR A 51 -17.08 1.50 -7.87
N ILE A 52 -16.92 0.20 -7.79
CA ILE A 52 -17.55 -0.77 -8.69
C ILE A 52 -18.47 -1.69 -7.90
N MET A 53 -19.53 -2.14 -8.55
CA MET A 53 -20.56 -2.98 -7.97
C MET A 53 -20.83 -4.22 -8.80
N PHE A 54 -21.21 -5.27 -8.09
CA PHE A 54 -21.84 -6.47 -8.63
C PHE A 54 -23.31 -6.50 -8.20
N LEU A 55 -24.18 -6.90 -9.12
CA LEU A 55 -25.59 -7.13 -8.88
C LEU A 55 -25.87 -8.61 -9.11
N GLU A 56 -26.40 -9.27 -8.09
CA GLU A 56 -26.79 -10.66 -8.16
C GLU A 56 -28.05 -10.82 -9.02
N GLY A 57 -28.03 -11.83 -9.90
CA GLY A 57 -29.13 -12.08 -10.82
C GLY A 57 -30.25 -12.92 -10.21
N ALA A 58 -29.91 -13.76 -9.24
CA ALA A 58 -30.82 -14.71 -8.63
C ALA A 58 -30.66 -14.79 -7.11
N TYR A 59 -31.81 -14.82 -6.45
CA TYR A 59 -31.95 -14.62 -5.03
C TYR A 59 -32.80 -15.79 -4.48
N PRO A 60 -32.36 -16.51 -3.43
CA PRO A 60 -33.09 -17.70 -2.95
C PRO A 60 -34.40 -17.35 -2.23
N SER A 61 -35.19 -18.35 -1.84
CA SER A 61 -36.43 -18.09 -1.11
C SER A 61 -36.13 -17.59 0.31
N PRO A 62 -37.02 -16.78 0.93
CA PRO A 62 -36.85 -16.38 2.33
C PRO A 62 -36.62 -17.59 3.26
N GLY A 63 -35.55 -17.55 4.05
CA GLY A 63 -35.16 -18.64 4.97
C GLY A 63 -34.21 -19.69 4.38
N GLU A 64 -34.01 -19.69 3.06
CA GLU A 64 -32.95 -20.47 2.43
C GLU A 64 -31.60 -19.74 2.55
N VAL A 65 -30.52 -20.51 2.53
CA VAL A 65 -29.16 -19.98 2.54
C VAL A 65 -28.84 -19.44 1.16
N HIS A 66 -28.35 -18.21 1.08
CA HIS A 66 -27.81 -17.67 -0.15
C HIS A 66 -26.30 -17.92 -0.21
N GLU A 67 -25.90 -18.81 -1.12
CA GLU A 67 -24.49 -19.06 -1.45
C GLU A 67 -24.07 -18.11 -2.57
N GLY A 68 -23.44 -17.00 -2.20
CA GLY A 68 -22.92 -16.04 -3.15
C GLY A 68 -21.59 -16.52 -3.73
N GLN A 69 -21.48 -16.55 -5.05
CA GLN A 69 -20.25 -16.88 -5.76
C GLN A 69 -20.00 -15.84 -6.86
N LEU A 70 -19.09 -14.91 -6.60
CA LEU A 70 -18.72 -13.84 -7.52
C LEU A 70 -17.33 -14.10 -8.09
N GLN A 71 -17.22 -14.30 -9.40
CA GLN A 71 -15.92 -14.33 -10.07
C GLN A 71 -15.39 -12.91 -10.31
N LEU A 72 -14.12 -12.67 -9.97
CA LEU A 72 -13.46 -11.37 -10.10
C LEU A 72 -12.95 -11.12 -11.51
N VAL A 73 -13.88 -10.89 -12.44
CA VAL A 73 -13.63 -10.51 -13.84
C VAL A 73 -14.48 -9.30 -14.21
N GLU A 74 -13.97 -8.45 -15.08
CA GLU A 74 -14.55 -7.14 -15.41
C GLU A 74 -16.00 -7.23 -15.91
N GLY A 75 -16.35 -8.30 -16.62
CA GLY A 75 -17.70 -8.55 -17.14
C GLY A 75 -18.79 -8.64 -16.07
N ASN A 76 -18.43 -8.90 -14.80
CA ASN A 76 -19.37 -8.96 -13.68
C ASN A 76 -19.59 -7.59 -13.02
N PHE A 77 -18.75 -6.59 -13.28
CA PHE A 77 -18.77 -5.33 -12.56
C PHE A 77 -19.29 -4.16 -13.40
N ARG A 78 -19.95 -3.23 -12.69
CA ARG A 78 -20.37 -1.93 -13.22
C ARG A 78 -19.94 -0.82 -12.28
N HIS A 79 -19.73 0.37 -12.80
CA HIS A 79 -19.50 1.56 -11.97
C HIS A 79 -20.76 1.90 -11.17
N THR A 80 -20.62 2.21 -9.87
CA THR A 80 -21.80 2.47 -9.01
C THR A 80 -22.58 3.72 -9.41
N GLU A 81 -21.90 4.75 -9.88
CA GLU A 81 -22.53 6.03 -10.23
C GLU A 81 -23.10 6.01 -11.65
N THR A 82 -22.30 5.56 -12.62
CA THR A 82 -22.65 5.64 -14.05
C THR A 82 -23.32 4.38 -14.59
N HIS A 83 -23.25 3.26 -13.87
CA HIS A 83 -23.75 1.94 -14.30
C HIS A 83 -23.09 1.38 -15.58
N ASN A 84 -22.03 2.04 -16.05
CA ASN A 84 -21.24 1.61 -17.19
C ASN A 84 -20.48 0.31 -16.88
N PRO A 85 -20.21 -0.52 -17.90
CA PRO A 85 -19.37 -1.70 -17.74
C PRO A 85 -17.95 -1.29 -17.31
N VAL A 86 -17.34 -2.12 -16.46
CA VAL A 86 -15.96 -1.93 -15.99
C VAL A 86 -15.01 -2.58 -17.00
N SER A 87 -13.87 -1.95 -17.28
CA SER A 87 -12.80 -2.55 -18.09
C SER A 87 -11.86 -3.44 -17.27
N ARG A 88 -11.07 -4.29 -17.92
CA ARG A 88 -10.05 -5.11 -17.25
C ARG A 88 -9.08 -4.23 -16.46
N GLU A 89 -8.60 -3.14 -17.06
CA GLU A 89 -7.67 -2.20 -16.46
C GLU A 89 -8.27 -1.51 -15.24
N GLU A 90 -9.56 -1.15 -15.29
CA GLU A 90 -10.27 -0.54 -14.16
C GLU A 90 -10.42 -1.51 -12.98
N LEU A 91 -10.81 -2.76 -13.24
CA LEU A 91 -10.88 -3.78 -12.19
C LEU A 91 -9.49 -4.04 -11.59
N MET A 92 -8.45 -4.13 -12.42
CA MET A 92 -7.08 -4.27 -11.95
C MET A 92 -6.63 -3.07 -11.10
N MET A 93 -7.01 -1.84 -11.46
CA MET A 93 -6.76 -0.68 -10.63
C MET A 93 -7.46 -0.77 -9.28
N VAL A 94 -8.72 -1.20 -9.21
CA VAL A 94 -9.43 -1.38 -7.94
C VAL A 94 -8.76 -2.46 -7.08
N LEU A 95 -8.33 -3.58 -7.68
CA LEU A 95 -7.68 -4.68 -6.98
C LEU A 95 -6.24 -4.36 -6.55
N ALA A 96 -5.50 -3.52 -7.28
CA ALA A 96 -4.14 -3.10 -6.91
C ALA A 96 -4.07 -2.35 -5.58
N ASN A 97 -5.15 -1.70 -5.18
CA ASN A 97 -5.29 -1.12 -3.84
C ASN A 97 -6.76 -1.13 -3.42
N LEU A 98 -7.23 -2.30 -2.98
CA LEU A 98 -8.60 -2.48 -2.52
C LEU A 98 -8.76 -1.84 -1.14
N GLU A 99 -9.43 -0.69 -1.10
CA GLU A 99 -9.69 0.10 0.11
C GLU A 99 -10.94 -0.38 0.85
N GLN A 100 -11.92 -0.91 0.12
CA GLN A 100 -13.18 -1.38 0.70
C GLN A 100 -13.76 -2.57 -0.08
N LEU A 101 -14.18 -3.59 0.67
CA LEU A 101 -15.02 -4.68 0.18
C LEU A 101 -16.27 -4.72 1.06
N GLN A 102 -17.44 -4.62 0.45
CA GLN A 102 -18.72 -4.69 1.14
C GLN A 102 -19.60 -5.77 0.55
N ILE A 103 -20.25 -6.55 1.42
CA ILE A 103 -21.27 -7.54 1.04
C ILE A 103 -22.61 -7.09 1.61
N ARG A 104 -23.66 -7.09 0.79
CA ARG A 104 -25.00 -6.70 1.21
C ARG A 104 -25.47 -7.62 2.34
N ALA A 105 -26.04 -7.00 3.38
CA ALA A 105 -26.56 -7.74 4.53
C ALA A 105 -28.03 -8.17 4.31
N PHE A 106 -28.85 -7.26 3.79
CA PHE A 106 -30.29 -7.47 3.75
C PHE A 106 -30.75 -8.09 2.44
N PHE A 107 -31.26 -9.30 2.57
CA PHE A 107 -32.00 -10.02 1.54
C PHE A 107 -33.52 -9.97 1.76
N SER A 108 -33.98 -9.79 3.00
CA SER A 108 -35.42 -9.73 3.36
C SER A 108 -35.73 -8.50 4.22
N GLN A 109 -36.91 -7.89 4.03
CA GLN A 109 -37.35 -6.68 4.73
C GLN A 109 -37.79 -6.93 6.18
N LEU A 110 -38.25 -8.15 6.49
CA LEU A 110 -38.85 -8.48 7.78
C LEU A 110 -38.01 -9.47 8.59
N SER A 111 -36.81 -9.83 8.13
CA SER A 111 -35.91 -10.75 8.84
C SER A 111 -35.62 -10.30 10.27
N SER A 112 -35.65 -11.25 11.21
CA SER A 112 -35.35 -11.02 12.63
C SER A 112 -33.85 -10.84 12.87
N SER A 113 -33.04 -11.54 12.08
CA SER A 113 -31.59 -11.56 12.15
C SER A 113 -31.00 -11.93 10.79
N VAL A 114 -29.77 -11.47 10.57
CA VAL A 114 -28.97 -11.78 9.38
C VAL A 114 -27.58 -12.18 9.85
N SER A 115 -26.99 -13.20 9.22
CA SER A 115 -25.58 -13.54 9.46
C SER A 115 -24.84 -13.82 8.16
N LEU A 116 -23.54 -13.47 8.16
CA LEU A 116 -22.59 -13.75 7.09
C LEU A 116 -21.60 -14.81 7.57
N ARG A 117 -21.39 -15.86 6.77
CA ARG A 117 -20.52 -16.99 7.10
C ARG A 117 -19.66 -17.39 5.91
N ARG A 118 -18.59 -18.13 6.19
CA ARG A 118 -17.70 -18.78 5.19
C ARG A 118 -17.25 -17.84 4.07
N VAL A 119 -16.88 -16.61 4.43
CA VAL A 119 -16.33 -15.65 3.47
C VAL A 119 -14.94 -16.10 3.06
N VAL A 120 -14.72 -16.28 1.77
CA VAL A 120 -13.44 -16.70 1.19
C VAL A 120 -13.17 -15.86 -0.05
N LEU A 121 -11.98 -15.28 -0.12
CA LEU A 121 -11.47 -14.62 -1.32
C LEU A 121 -10.31 -15.48 -1.87
N GLU A 122 -10.52 -16.09 -3.03
CA GLU A 122 -9.48 -16.88 -3.70
C GLU A 122 -8.35 -15.96 -4.19
N MET A 123 -7.10 -16.37 -3.96
CA MET A 123 -5.90 -15.66 -4.41
C MET A 123 -4.88 -16.67 -4.91
N ALA A 124 -4.13 -16.29 -5.95
CA ALA A 124 -2.97 -17.04 -6.38
C ALA A 124 -1.80 -16.87 -5.39
N THR A 125 -1.01 -17.93 -5.27
CA THR A 125 0.25 -17.94 -4.52
C THR A 125 1.25 -18.78 -5.30
N ASP A 126 2.55 -18.59 -5.03
CA ASP A 126 3.62 -19.38 -5.66
C ASP A 126 3.68 -20.83 -5.17
N THR A 127 2.82 -21.22 -4.23
CA THR A 127 2.78 -22.59 -3.73
C THR A 127 2.11 -23.51 -4.77
N ALA A 128 2.75 -24.63 -5.10
CA ALA A 128 2.21 -25.62 -6.04
C ALA A 128 1.00 -26.42 -5.49
N THR A 129 0.38 -25.93 -4.42
CA THR A 129 -0.79 -26.53 -3.78
C THR A 129 -2.04 -25.80 -4.21
N GLY A 130 -2.88 -26.44 -5.04
CA GLY A 130 -4.17 -25.89 -5.44
C GLY A 130 -4.51 -26.10 -6.91
N ILE A 131 -5.47 -25.32 -7.40
CA ILE A 131 -5.86 -25.27 -8.80
C ILE A 131 -5.04 -24.17 -9.48
N ARG A 132 -4.58 -24.41 -10.71
CA ARG A 132 -3.84 -23.42 -11.49
C ARG A 132 -4.69 -22.15 -11.71
N ALA A 133 -4.17 -21.01 -11.28
CA ALA A 133 -4.77 -19.70 -11.54
C ALA A 133 -4.44 -19.25 -12.98
N SER A 134 -5.33 -19.56 -13.93
CA SER A 134 -5.09 -19.28 -15.36
C SER A 134 -5.20 -17.80 -15.75
N ASN A 135 -5.88 -16.99 -14.93
CA ASN A 135 -6.14 -15.58 -15.20
C ASN A 135 -5.15 -14.64 -14.50
N VAL A 136 -4.35 -15.17 -13.57
CA VAL A 136 -3.30 -14.40 -12.90
C VAL A 136 -2.05 -14.42 -13.78
N GLU A 137 -1.61 -13.23 -14.16
CA GLU A 137 -0.41 -13.06 -14.97
C GLU A 137 0.82 -13.09 -14.05
N LEU A 138 1.87 -13.76 -14.51
CA LEU A 138 3.22 -13.65 -13.95
C LEU A 138 4.09 -12.95 -14.99
N CYS A 139 4.12 -11.63 -14.92
CA CYS A 139 4.74 -10.77 -15.92
C CYS A 139 6.25 -10.67 -15.74
N PHE A 140 6.98 -10.61 -16.86
CA PHE A 140 8.36 -10.14 -16.86
C PHE A 140 8.35 -8.62 -16.80
N CYS A 141 8.53 -8.07 -15.60
CA CYS A 141 8.43 -6.63 -15.39
C CYS A 141 9.63 -5.86 -15.95
N PRO A 142 9.40 -4.66 -16.52
CA PRO A 142 10.48 -3.72 -16.77
C PRO A 142 11.20 -3.37 -15.47
N ALA A 143 12.46 -2.92 -15.56
CA ALA A 143 13.34 -2.72 -14.41
C ALA A 143 12.77 -1.80 -13.30
N ASN A 144 11.86 -0.89 -13.63
CA ASN A 144 11.24 0.05 -12.70
C ASN A 144 9.94 -0.46 -12.04
N TYR A 145 9.48 -1.67 -12.36
CA TYR A 145 8.26 -2.26 -11.82
C TYR A 145 8.52 -3.65 -11.24
N GLN A 146 7.66 -4.08 -10.32
CA GLN A 146 7.68 -5.41 -9.71
C GLN A 146 6.25 -5.90 -9.39
N GLY A 147 6.15 -7.13 -8.90
CA GLY A 147 4.89 -7.81 -8.58
C GLY A 147 4.39 -8.65 -9.75
N ASP A 148 3.46 -9.56 -9.47
CA ASP A 148 2.96 -10.54 -10.45
C ASP A 148 2.44 -9.90 -11.74
N SER A 149 1.82 -8.72 -11.63
CA SER A 149 1.29 -7.93 -12.74
C SER A 149 1.99 -6.58 -12.92
N CYS A 150 3.23 -6.44 -12.42
CA CYS A 150 4.00 -5.18 -12.50
C CYS A 150 3.27 -3.97 -11.89
N GLN A 151 2.41 -4.22 -10.90
CA GLN A 151 1.55 -3.24 -10.27
C GLN A 151 2.27 -2.43 -9.19
N GLU A 152 3.45 -2.86 -8.75
CA GLU A 152 4.27 -2.16 -7.77
C GLU A 152 5.49 -1.52 -8.42
N CYS A 153 6.03 -0.47 -7.80
CA CYS A 153 7.32 0.07 -8.21
C CYS A 153 8.45 -0.78 -7.61
N ALA A 154 9.47 -1.05 -8.41
CA ALA A 154 10.68 -1.72 -7.94
C ALA A 154 11.42 -0.84 -6.89
N PRO A 155 12.25 -1.42 -6.01
CA PRO A 155 13.06 -0.66 -5.07
C PRO A 155 13.93 0.38 -5.78
N GLY A 156 14.01 1.58 -5.22
CA GLY A 156 14.65 2.73 -5.85
C GLY A 156 13.76 3.49 -6.83
N TYR A 157 12.49 3.10 -6.99
CA TYR A 157 11.51 3.80 -7.80
C TYR A 157 10.26 4.13 -6.99
N TYR A 158 9.60 5.24 -7.32
CA TYR A 158 8.33 5.63 -6.72
C TYR A 158 7.31 5.97 -7.80
N ARG A 159 6.03 5.88 -7.43
CA ARG A 159 4.92 6.16 -8.32
C ARG A 159 4.70 7.67 -8.43
N ASP A 160 5.00 8.24 -9.60
CA ASP A 160 4.53 9.56 -9.98
C ASP A 160 3.05 9.44 -10.33
N THR A 161 2.18 10.06 -9.53
CA THR A 161 0.72 9.94 -9.63
C THR A 161 0.13 10.67 -10.85
N LYS A 162 0.98 11.25 -11.69
CA LYS A 162 0.61 11.91 -12.93
C LYS A 162 0.46 10.90 -14.06
N GLY A 163 -0.63 11.02 -14.82
CA GLY A 163 -0.87 10.22 -16.02
C GLY A 163 -2.00 9.21 -15.85
N LEU A 164 -2.10 8.30 -16.83
CA LEU A 164 -3.11 7.24 -16.84
C LEU A 164 -2.74 6.12 -15.85
N PHE A 165 -3.75 5.36 -15.40
CA PHE A 165 -3.60 4.10 -14.66
C PHE A 165 -2.66 4.17 -13.45
N LEU A 166 -2.94 5.07 -12.49
CA LEU A 166 -2.13 5.32 -11.28
C LEU A 166 -0.76 5.96 -11.53
N GLY A 167 -0.43 6.30 -12.79
CA GLY A 167 0.81 6.93 -13.18
C GLY A 167 1.99 5.96 -13.31
N LYS A 168 3.22 6.47 -13.34
CA LYS A 168 4.43 5.72 -13.73
C LYS A 168 5.45 5.61 -12.60
N CYS A 169 6.20 4.52 -12.57
CA CYS A 169 7.32 4.35 -11.66
C CYS A 169 8.57 5.08 -12.21
N ILE A 170 9.07 6.06 -11.45
CA ILE A 170 10.24 6.87 -11.79
C ILE A 170 11.29 6.78 -10.68
N PRO A 171 12.58 6.97 -10.99
CA PRO A 171 13.65 6.74 -10.03
C PRO A 171 13.60 7.73 -8.86
N CYS A 172 13.92 7.21 -7.68
CA CYS A 172 14.24 7.96 -6.48
C CYS A 172 15.57 8.71 -6.66
N HIS A 173 15.60 9.98 -6.27
CA HIS A 173 16.81 10.80 -6.29
C HIS A 173 17.35 10.98 -4.87
N CYS A 174 17.68 9.87 -4.19
CA CYS A 174 18.12 9.86 -2.78
C CYS A 174 19.64 9.85 -2.61
N ASN A 175 20.39 10.30 -3.63
CA ASN A 175 21.86 10.29 -3.64
C ASN A 175 22.48 8.90 -3.33
N GLY A 176 21.77 7.81 -3.60
CA GLY A 176 22.22 6.45 -3.27
C GLY A 176 22.11 6.07 -1.78
N HIS A 177 21.46 6.89 -0.96
CA HIS A 177 21.30 6.66 0.47
C HIS A 177 19.89 6.19 0.87
N SER A 178 18.98 6.00 -0.08
CA SER A 178 17.70 5.32 0.15
C SER A 178 17.17 4.72 -1.16
N ASP A 179 16.45 3.61 -1.04
CA ASP A 179 15.69 2.96 -2.09
C ASP A 179 14.17 3.19 -1.96
N GLN A 180 13.75 4.00 -0.99
CA GLN A 180 12.33 4.26 -0.70
C GLN A 180 12.03 5.74 -0.78
N CYS A 181 10.95 6.09 -1.51
CA CYS A 181 10.45 7.46 -1.58
C CYS A 181 8.93 7.51 -1.45
N LEU A 182 8.45 8.66 -0.97
CA LEU A 182 7.02 8.95 -0.93
C LEU A 182 6.43 9.03 -2.35
N PRO A 183 5.32 8.33 -2.63
CA PRO A 183 4.59 8.47 -3.89
C PRO A 183 4.20 9.94 -4.16
N GLY A 184 4.27 10.35 -5.43
CA GLY A 184 3.93 11.71 -5.88
C GLY A 184 4.99 12.78 -5.60
N SER A 185 5.62 12.80 -4.42
CA SER A 185 6.62 13.82 -4.07
C SER A 185 8.07 13.41 -4.36
N GLY A 186 8.39 12.11 -4.28
CA GLY A 186 9.76 11.62 -4.43
C GLY A 186 10.68 11.93 -3.25
N ILE A 187 10.13 12.41 -2.13
CA ILE A 187 10.88 12.65 -0.89
C ILE A 187 11.35 11.29 -0.34
N CYS A 188 12.63 11.20 -0.05
CA CYS A 188 13.28 9.99 0.43
C CYS A 188 12.85 9.65 1.84
N LEU A 189 12.63 8.35 2.07
CA LEU A 189 12.32 7.79 3.38
C LEU A 189 13.55 7.05 3.90
N ASN A 190 13.69 6.99 5.23
CA ASN A 190 14.70 6.16 5.88
C ASN A 190 16.13 6.37 5.35
N CYS A 191 16.56 7.62 5.15
CA CYS A 191 17.92 7.95 4.71
C CYS A 191 18.98 7.18 5.51
N GLN A 192 19.78 6.38 4.81
CA GLN A 192 20.85 5.55 5.35
C GLN A 192 22.16 6.32 5.42
N HIS A 193 23.27 5.65 5.76
CA HIS A 193 24.61 6.25 5.73
C HIS A 193 24.77 7.53 6.56
N ASN A 194 23.99 7.68 7.64
CA ASN A 194 23.94 8.88 8.48
C ASN A 194 23.63 10.18 7.71
N THR A 195 22.83 10.06 6.65
CA THR A 195 22.30 11.20 5.89
C THR A 195 20.90 11.58 6.35
N GLU A 196 20.51 12.79 6.01
CA GLU A 196 19.18 13.37 6.22
C GLU A 196 18.89 14.41 5.12
N GLY A 197 17.70 15.01 5.17
CA GLY A 197 17.17 15.87 4.10
C GLY A 197 16.17 15.12 3.22
N ASP A 198 15.47 15.87 2.37
CA ASP A 198 14.40 15.31 1.53
C ASP A 198 14.95 14.36 0.46
N HIS A 199 16.23 14.51 0.13
CA HIS A 199 16.96 13.72 -0.86
C HIS A 199 18.20 13.03 -0.26
N CYS A 200 18.28 12.93 1.08
CA CYS A 200 19.44 12.40 1.78
C CYS A 200 20.75 13.12 1.40
N GLU A 201 20.67 14.42 1.14
CA GLU A 201 21.72 15.24 0.55
C GLU A 201 22.71 15.85 1.56
N ARG A 202 22.46 15.67 2.85
CA ARG A 202 23.27 16.23 3.93
C ARG A 202 23.50 15.21 5.04
N CYS A 203 24.57 15.39 5.80
CA CYS A 203 24.86 14.55 6.95
C CYS A 203 24.00 14.94 8.15
N ARG A 204 23.62 13.94 8.94
CA ARG A 204 22.98 14.14 10.25
C ARG A 204 23.90 14.86 11.22
N ASP A 205 23.31 15.47 12.23
CA ASP A 205 24.03 16.07 13.34
C ASP A 205 25.10 15.13 13.92
N GLY A 206 26.30 15.66 14.11
CA GLY A 206 27.47 14.94 14.63
C GLY A 206 28.28 14.21 13.56
N TYR A 207 27.87 14.30 12.29
CA TYR A 207 28.61 13.79 11.13
C TYR A 207 29.05 14.95 10.22
N VAL A 208 30.13 14.73 9.47
CA VAL A 208 30.63 15.65 8.44
C VAL A 208 30.80 14.91 7.12
N GLY A 209 30.49 15.57 6.02
CA GLY A 209 30.72 15.03 4.68
C GLY A 209 32.22 14.94 4.39
N SER A 210 32.68 13.76 4.00
CA SER A 210 33.97 13.58 3.36
C SER A 210 33.75 13.60 1.85
N HIS A 211 34.32 14.59 1.17
CA HIS A 211 34.22 14.72 -0.29
C HIS A 211 35.38 13.97 -0.95
N SER A 212 35.10 12.83 -1.59
CA SER A 212 35.92 12.35 -2.69
C SER A 212 35.27 12.80 -4.00
N ALA A 213 36.08 13.25 -4.97
CA ALA A 213 35.58 13.87 -6.20
C ALA A 213 34.78 12.93 -7.13
N GLU A 214 34.70 11.64 -6.79
CA GLU A 214 34.14 10.59 -7.64
C GLU A 214 33.10 9.70 -6.92
N GLU A 215 32.81 9.90 -5.62
CA GLU A 215 31.88 9.03 -4.86
C GLU A 215 30.69 9.78 -4.24
N PRO A 216 29.59 9.07 -3.92
CA PRO A 216 28.47 9.62 -3.15
C PRO A 216 28.92 10.23 -1.81
N LEU A 217 28.16 11.20 -1.30
CA LEU A 217 28.41 11.84 -0.01
C LEU A 217 28.63 10.81 1.10
N GLN A 218 29.83 10.75 1.67
CA GLN A 218 30.11 9.86 2.79
C GLN A 218 30.11 10.64 4.11
N CYS A 219 29.17 10.33 4.99
CA CYS A 219 29.07 10.98 6.30
C CYS A 219 29.93 10.26 7.35
N VAL A 220 30.96 10.95 7.82
CA VAL A 220 31.91 10.44 8.82
C VAL A 220 31.63 11.10 10.17
N GLY A 221 31.60 10.30 11.23
CA GLY A 221 31.31 10.79 12.58
C GLY A 221 32.42 11.71 13.12
N CYS A 222 32.04 12.86 13.64
CA CYS A 222 32.93 13.79 14.31
C CYS A 222 33.40 13.23 15.66
N PRO A 223 34.70 13.17 15.97
CA PRO A 223 35.21 12.69 17.26
C PRO A 223 35.07 13.76 18.35
N CYS A 224 33.82 14.08 18.73
CA CYS A 224 33.48 15.25 19.54
C CYS A 224 32.50 14.88 20.68
N PRO A 225 32.93 14.22 21.77
CA PRO A 225 34.30 13.78 22.11
C PRO A 225 34.72 12.43 21.51
N LEU A 226 33.76 11.55 21.21
CA LEU A 226 33.96 10.29 20.50
C LEU A 226 33.10 10.27 19.24
N SER A 227 33.44 9.41 18.28
CA SER A 227 32.68 9.27 17.02
C SER A 227 31.39 8.45 17.15
N VAL A 228 31.14 7.85 18.31
CA VAL A 228 29.92 7.08 18.58
C VAL A 228 28.76 7.99 18.96
N ALA A 229 27.57 7.73 18.40
CA ALA A 229 26.39 8.58 18.60
C ALA A 229 25.99 8.78 20.07
N SER A 230 26.28 7.79 20.94
CA SER A 230 25.99 7.88 22.38
C SER A 230 26.91 8.85 23.14
N ASN A 231 28.03 9.27 22.54
CA ASN A 231 29.01 10.15 23.16
C ASN A 231 29.58 11.14 22.12
N ASN A 232 28.66 11.74 21.37
CA ASN A 232 28.93 12.82 20.43
C ASN A 232 27.94 13.97 20.69
N PHE A 233 28.51 15.11 21.08
CA PHE A 233 27.76 16.30 21.50
C PHE A 233 27.97 17.48 20.53
N ALA A 234 28.40 17.19 19.31
CA ALA A 234 28.54 18.17 18.25
C ALA A 234 27.36 18.12 17.27
N VAL A 235 27.00 19.27 16.71
CA VAL A 235 26.16 19.34 15.49
C VAL A 235 26.97 18.98 14.25
N GLY A 236 28.29 19.21 14.28
CA GLY A 236 29.19 18.86 13.20
C GLY A 236 30.62 19.25 13.55
N CYS A 237 31.52 19.16 12.58
CA CYS A 237 32.91 19.52 12.77
C CYS A 237 33.52 20.04 11.47
N VAL A 238 34.52 20.89 11.60
CA VAL A 238 35.24 21.48 10.46
C VAL A 238 36.68 21.04 10.50
N ASN A 239 37.18 20.55 9.38
CA ASN A 239 38.58 20.18 9.25
C ASN A 239 39.45 21.44 9.10
N LYS A 240 40.32 21.72 10.09
CA LYS A 240 41.33 22.80 10.05
C LYS A 240 42.74 22.21 9.96
N GLY A 241 43.00 21.48 8.88
CA GLY A 241 44.33 20.90 8.62
C GLY A 241 44.56 19.63 9.45
N SER A 242 45.40 19.70 10.49
CA SER A 242 45.69 18.55 11.37
C SER A 242 44.68 18.40 12.52
N ASN A 243 43.88 19.43 12.79
CA ASN A 243 42.94 19.44 13.92
C ASN A 243 41.50 19.61 13.43
N MET A 244 40.61 18.77 13.96
CA MET A 244 39.17 18.88 13.77
C MET A 244 38.61 19.85 14.81
N GLN A 245 37.88 20.89 14.39
CA GLN A 245 37.19 21.78 15.32
C GLN A 245 35.71 21.40 15.39
N CYS A 246 35.22 21.08 16.59
CA CYS A 246 33.84 20.69 16.81
C CYS A 246 32.90 21.90 16.94
N LEU A 247 31.69 21.76 16.41
CA LEU A 247 30.59 22.70 16.57
C LEU A 247 29.61 22.12 17.58
N CYS A 248 29.55 22.65 18.80
CA CYS A 248 28.83 22.01 19.89
C CYS A 248 27.32 22.21 19.83
N LYS A 249 26.58 21.19 20.26
CA LYS A 249 25.14 21.30 20.53
C LYS A 249 24.87 22.29 21.66
N PRO A 250 23.67 22.91 21.72
CA PRO A 250 23.29 23.75 22.84
C PRO A 250 23.50 23.03 24.19
N GLY A 251 24.11 23.72 25.15
CA GLY A 251 24.45 23.15 26.46
C GLY A 251 25.82 22.46 26.55
N TYR A 252 26.59 22.38 25.46
CA TYR A 252 27.95 21.82 25.44
C TYR A 252 28.98 22.85 24.99
N THR A 253 30.21 22.72 25.51
CA THR A 253 31.35 23.62 25.22
C THR A 253 32.68 22.86 25.30
N GLY A 254 33.77 23.53 24.94
CA GLY A 254 35.11 22.95 24.80
C GLY A 254 35.47 22.63 23.34
N PRO A 255 36.76 22.41 23.03
CA PRO A 255 37.23 22.12 21.67
C PRO A 255 36.60 20.85 21.07
N ASN A 256 36.25 19.88 21.92
CA ASN A 256 35.64 18.61 21.53
C ASN A 256 34.22 18.44 22.06
N CYS A 257 33.58 19.53 22.52
CA CYS A 257 32.26 19.50 23.16
C CYS A 257 32.22 18.60 24.40
N GLU A 258 33.33 18.52 25.13
CA GLU A 258 33.54 17.59 26.24
C GLU A 258 33.05 18.10 27.60
N ARG A 259 32.49 19.31 27.65
CA ARG A 259 32.02 19.94 28.90
C ARG A 259 30.63 20.53 28.71
N CYS A 260 29.87 20.67 29.80
CA CYS A 260 28.62 21.42 29.78
C CYS A 260 28.92 22.93 29.70
N ALA A 261 28.11 23.65 28.93
CA ALA A 261 28.16 25.11 28.90
C ALA A 261 27.72 25.69 30.27
N PRO A 262 28.38 26.75 30.77
CA PRO A 262 28.02 27.40 32.03
C PRO A 262 26.67 28.12 31.98
#